data_AF-A0A9D4SSY9-F1
#
_entry.id   AF-A0A9D4SSY9-F1
#
_cell.length_a   1.000
_cell.length_b   1.000
_cell.length_c   1.000
_cell.angle_alpha   90.00
_cell.angle_beta   90.00
_cell.angle_gamma   90.00
#
_symmetry.space_group_name_H-M   'P 1'
#
loop_
_entity.id
_entity.type
_entity.pdbx_description
1 polymer ?
#
loop_
_entity_poly.entity_id
_entity_poly.type
_entity_poly.pdbx_seq_one_letter_code
_entity_poly.pdbx_strand_id
1 'polypeptide(L)'
;MLPLSEHFDACTRQPLLLLAAGAGILILWARHNAVSPEKSARLLKNIHRDYIVLLKERLKVTHNTVLLRFELPSQDPVQGPKGKFEYAGRGRFVMESDSMLCIAWHIGLVAAGTGVTPMLQLLRHMFADVNAFTRVSMVDVNHSEEDIIMHKELDEYAQHQRRTFRLCHVLTKMPQRSRPLPTHAQYLAGPLTKAIMEEFLPQPSSYSVILLEVCQPALRNIGHDRQRVLVY
;
A
#
# COMPACT_ATOMS: atom_id res chain seq x y z
N MET A 1 -20.02 60.05 -48.77
CA MET A 1 -19.29 58.89 -49.33
C MET A 1 -18.09 58.63 -48.44
N LEU A 2 -18.18 57.62 -47.58
CA LEU A 2 -17.12 57.10 -46.71
C LEU A 2 -16.81 55.68 -47.20
N PRO A 3 -15.54 55.27 -47.38
CA PRO A 3 -15.25 53.86 -47.60
C PRO A 3 -14.85 53.16 -46.30
N LEU A 4 -15.46 51.99 -46.12
CA LEU A 4 -15.05 50.89 -45.26
C LEU A 4 -13.72 50.29 -45.75
N SER A 5 -12.82 49.95 -44.82
CA SER A 5 -12.12 48.65 -44.83
C SER A 5 -11.36 48.43 -43.53
N GLU A 6 -11.79 47.40 -42.80
CA GLU A 6 -11.02 46.74 -41.74
C GLU A 6 -9.74 46.13 -42.32
N HIS A 7 -8.63 46.21 -41.59
CA HIS A 7 -7.66 45.11 -41.55
C HIS A 7 -7.04 45.01 -40.14
N PHE A 8 -7.38 43.89 -39.51
CA PHE A 8 -6.81 43.35 -38.29
C PHE A 8 -5.35 42.95 -38.55
N ASP A 9 -4.40 43.77 -38.12
CA ASP A 9 -2.98 43.40 -38.06
C ASP A 9 -2.58 43.10 -36.62
N ALA A 10 -2.83 41.86 -36.20
CA ALA A 10 -2.31 41.30 -34.97
C ALA A 10 -1.70 39.91 -35.23
N CYS A 11 -0.75 39.81 -36.16
CA CYS A 11 -0.09 38.54 -36.42
C CYS A 11 1.35 38.70 -36.95
N THR A 12 2.25 39.34 -36.19
CA THR A 12 3.69 39.34 -36.53
C THR A 12 4.62 39.55 -35.32
N ARG A 13 4.23 39.14 -34.11
CA ARG A 13 5.16 39.16 -32.97
C ARG A 13 5.27 37.79 -32.28
N GLN A 14 6.45 37.20 -32.50
CA GLN A 14 7.15 36.21 -31.67
C GLN A 14 6.78 34.73 -31.85
N PRO A 15 7.17 34.09 -32.99
CA PRO A 15 7.16 32.63 -33.11
C PRO A 15 8.02 31.93 -32.03
N LEU A 16 9.01 32.63 -31.46
CA LEU A 16 9.88 32.09 -30.41
C LEU A 16 9.14 31.78 -29.09
N LEU A 17 8.10 32.55 -28.76
CA LEU A 17 7.40 32.45 -27.47
C LEU A 17 6.40 31.28 -27.47
N LEU A 18 5.78 31.01 -28.63
CA LEU A 18 4.97 29.81 -28.86
C LEU A 18 5.83 28.53 -28.85
N LEU A 19 7.04 28.57 -29.42
CA LEU A 19 7.96 27.43 -29.36
C LEU A 19 8.44 27.16 -27.93
N ALA A 20 8.75 28.20 -27.15
CA ALA A 20 9.13 28.06 -25.75
C ALA A 20 8.00 27.50 -24.88
N ALA A 21 6.75 27.95 -25.10
CA ALA A 21 5.58 27.42 -24.41
C ALA A 21 5.31 25.95 -24.79
N GLY A 22 5.44 25.60 -26.07
CA GLY A 22 5.31 24.22 -26.55
C GLY A 22 6.36 23.28 -25.96
N ALA A 23 7.62 23.72 -25.90
CA ALA A 23 8.70 22.96 -25.27
C ALA A 23 8.48 22.78 -23.76
N GLY A 24 8.01 23.82 -23.06
CA GLY A 24 7.68 23.74 -21.63
C GLY A 24 6.55 22.74 -21.34
N ILE A 25 5.49 22.74 -22.16
CA ILE A 25 4.38 21.79 -22.05
C ILE A 25 4.87 20.37 -22.35
N LEU A 26 5.71 20.18 -23.37
CA LEU A 26 6.26 18.86 -23.71
C LEU A 26 7.16 18.31 -22.60
N ILE A 27 7.97 19.16 -21.96
CA ILE A 27 8.84 18.78 -20.84
C ILE A 27 8.01 18.46 -19.59
N LEU A 28 6.97 19.23 -19.31
CA LEU A 28 6.06 18.95 -18.19
C LEU A 28 5.25 17.68 -18.42
N TRP A 29 4.78 17.46 -19.65
CA TRP A 29 4.10 16.22 -20.05
C TRP A 29 5.06 15.03 -20.00
N ALA A 30 6.29 15.19 -20.47
CA ALA A 30 7.32 14.16 -20.37
C ALA A 30 7.72 13.88 -18.92
N ARG A 31 7.77 14.87 -18.02
CA ARG A 31 8.01 14.65 -16.58
C ARG A 31 6.80 14.05 -15.87
N HIS A 32 5.58 14.41 -16.26
CA HIS A 32 4.35 13.84 -15.72
C HIS A 32 4.16 12.38 -16.16
N ASN A 33 4.60 12.03 -17.37
CA ASN A 33 4.54 10.68 -17.93
C ASN A 33 5.86 9.92 -17.84
N ALA A 34 6.90 10.51 -17.25
CA ALA A 34 8.14 9.83 -16.93
C ALA A 34 7.85 8.81 -15.83
N VAL A 35 7.49 7.62 -16.25
CA VAL A 35 7.64 6.42 -15.45
C VAL A 35 9.12 6.36 -15.06
N SER A 36 9.40 6.46 -13.76
CA SER A 36 10.74 6.28 -13.21
C SER A 36 11.39 5.07 -13.89
N PRO A 37 12.65 5.16 -14.35
CA PRO A 37 13.30 4.01 -14.99
C PRO A 37 13.22 2.86 -14.00
N GLU A 38 12.47 1.83 -14.40
CA GLU A 38 12.34 0.61 -13.62
C GLU A 38 13.78 0.11 -13.42
N LYS A 39 14.26 0.10 -12.18
CA LYS A 39 15.55 -0.49 -11.86
C LYS A 39 15.42 -1.94 -12.29
N SER A 40 15.96 -2.29 -13.46
CA SER A 40 15.87 -3.62 -14.03
C SER A 40 16.47 -4.59 -13.03
N ALA A 41 15.60 -5.24 -12.27
CA ALA A 41 16.01 -6.20 -11.27
C ALA A 41 16.70 -7.34 -12.02
N ARG A 42 18.00 -7.51 -11.78
CA ARG A 42 18.73 -8.64 -12.33
C ARG A 42 18.22 -9.89 -11.62
N LEU A 43 17.32 -10.62 -12.28
CA LEU A 43 16.81 -11.89 -11.80
C LEU A 43 17.97 -12.84 -11.47
N LEU A 44 17.99 -13.30 -10.21
CA LEU A 44 18.89 -14.35 -9.77
C LEU A 44 18.60 -15.63 -10.56
N LYS A 45 19.62 -16.16 -11.23
CA LYS A 45 19.49 -17.32 -12.11
C LYS A 45 19.64 -18.63 -11.33
N ASN A 46 20.31 -18.63 -10.17
CA ASN A 46 20.59 -19.85 -9.42
C ASN A 46 20.49 -19.66 -7.89
N ILE A 47 19.31 -19.97 -7.34
CA ILE A 47 18.96 -19.75 -5.91
C ILE A 47 19.95 -20.41 -4.94
N HIS A 48 20.46 -21.61 -5.27
CA HIS A 48 21.35 -22.37 -4.39
C HIS A 48 22.81 -21.91 -4.39
N ARG A 49 23.23 -21.11 -5.37
CA ARG A 49 24.58 -20.53 -5.41
C ARG A 49 24.59 -19.07 -4.98
N ASP A 50 23.55 -18.33 -5.34
CA ASP A 50 23.57 -16.87 -5.26
C ASP A 50 22.96 -16.32 -3.94
N TYR A 51 22.37 -17.19 -3.10
CA TYR A 51 21.67 -16.80 -1.85
C TYR A 51 22.25 -17.48 -0.58
N ILE A 52 23.54 -17.77 -0.55
CA ILE A 52 24.18 -18.32 0.64
C ILE A 52 24.46 -17.18 1.63
N VAL A 53 23.59 -17.03 2.62
CA VAL A 53 23.88 -16.17 3.77
C VAL A 53 24.87 -16.90 4.67
N LEU A 54 26.12 -16.46 4.68
CA LEU A 54 27.18 -17.13 5.42
C LEU A 54 26.96 -16.94 6.93
N LEU A 55 26.83 -18.04 7.67
CA LEU A 55 26.77 -18.02 9.13
C LEU A 55 28.17 -17.66 9.65
N LYS A 56 28.30 -16.45 10.19
CA LYS A 56 29.54 -15.94 10.78
C LYS A 56 29.80 -16.55 12.15
N GLU A 57 28.76 -16.67 12.96
CA GLU A 57 28.88 -17.06 14.35
C GLU A 57 27.64 -17.81 14.83
N ARG A 58 27.84 -18.88 15.60
CA ARG A 58 26.78 -19.59 16.33
C ARG A 58 27.12 -19.60 17.81
N LEU A 59 26.40 -18.81 18.59
CA LEU A 59 26.57 -18.72 20.04
C LEU A 59 25.44 -19.48 20.74
N LYS A 60 25.79 -20.48 21.55
CA LYS A 60 24.82 -21.15 22.43
C LYS A 60 24.68 -20.33 23.70
N VAL A 61 23.54 -19.64 23.86
CA VAL A 61 23.28 -18.74 24.99
C VAL A 61 22.75 -19.54 26.19
N THR A 62 21.88 -20.51 25.95
CA THR A 62 21.36 -21.43 26.97
C THR A 62 21.24 -22.85 26.40
N HIS A 63 20.69 -23.79 27.17
CA HIS A 63 20.43 -25.15 26.67
C HIS A 63 19.48 -25.18 25.45
N ASN A 64 18.58 -24.20 25.33
CA ASN A 64 17.56 -24.13 24.27
C ASN A 64 17.62 -22.85 23.41
N THR A 65 18.53 -21.92 23.70
CA THR A 65 18.66 -20.66 22.95
C THR A 65 19.99 -20.61 22.22
N VAL A 66 19.93 -20.40 20.90
CA VAL A 66 21.09 -20.23 20.03
C VAL A 66 20.96 -18.92 19.29
N LEU A 67 22.00 -18.09 19.34
CA LEU A 67 22.10 -16.87 18.57
C LEU A 67 22.94 -17.15 17.32
N LEU A 68 22.38 -16.83 16.15
CA LEU A 68 23.02 -17.01 14.86
C LEU A 68 23.35 -15.63 14.30
N ARG A 69 24.64 -15.33 14.14
CA ARG A 69 25.11 -14.13 13.46
C ARG A 69 25.43 -14.50 12.03
N PHE A 70 24.72 -13.90 11.10
CA PHE A 70 24.97 -14.04 9.68
C PHE A 70 25.82 -12.88 9.16
N GLU A 71 26.64 -13.13 8.14
CA GLU A 71 27.25 -12.06 7.36
C GLU A 71 26.17 -11.30 6.60
N LEU A 72 26.41 -10.00 6.38
CA LEU A 72 25.57 -9.25 5.46
C LEU A 72 25.70 -9.91 4.08
N PRO A 73 24.59 -10.10 3.36
CA PRO A 73 24.66 -10.60 2.00
C PRO A 73 25.59 -9.70 1.18
N SER A 74 26.30 -10.32 0.22
CA SER A 74 27.02 -9.60 -0.84
C SER A 74 26.08 -8.60 -1.55
N GLN A 75 26.63 -7.63 -2.28
CA GLN A 75 25.83 -6.67 -3.08
C GLN A 75 25.10 -7.32 -4.28
N ASP A 76 24.89 -8.63 -4.24
CA ASP A 76 24.23 -9.44 -5.26
C ASP A 76 22.75 -9.06 -5.42
N PRO A 77 22.15 -9.32 -6.60
CA PRO A 77 20.92 -8.67 -6.98
C PRO A 77 19.70 -9.25 -6.25
N VAL A 78 18.81 -8.34 -5.85
CA VAL A 78 17.51 -8.67 -5.27
C VAL A 78 16.60 -9.31 -6.32
N GLN A 79 16.01 -10.47 -6.02
CA GLN A 79 14.95 -11.03 -6.85
C GLN A 79 13.62 -10.35 -6.55
N GLY A 80 13.07 -9.65 -7.54
CA GLY A 80 11.75 -9.01 -7.48
C GLY A 80 11.50 -8.18 -8.74
N PRO A 81 10.34 -7.52 -8.87
CA PRO A 81 9.15 -7.63 -8.02
C PRO A 81 8.46 -9.01 -8.15
N LYS A 82 7.78 -9.45 -7.10
CA LYS A 82 6.90 -10.63 -7.11
C LYS A 82 5.59 -10.26 -6.41
N GLY A 83 4.46 -10.64 -7.00
CA GLY A 83 3.15 -10.38 -6.44
C GLY A 83 2.07 -10.67 -7.47
N LYS A 84 0.88 -11.08 -7.02
CA LYS A 84 -0.26 -11.41 -7.89
C LYS A 84 -1.05 -10.19 -8.35
N PHE A 85 -0.75 -9.03 -7.77
CA PHE A 85 -1.39 -7.78 -8.09
C PHE A 85 -0.48 -6.60 -7.78
N GLU A 86 -0.76 -5.47 -8.42
CA GLU A 86 -0.11 -4.20 -8.22
C GLU A 86 -1.15 -3.12 -7.90
N TYR A 87 -0.85 -2.23 -6.96
CA TYR A 87 -1.66 -1.05 -6.71
C TYR A 87 -1.15 0.14 -7.52
N ALA A 88 -1.87 0.51 -8.58
CA ALA A 88 -1.52 1.58 -9.51
C ALA A 88 -2.02 2.99 -9.07
N GLY A 89 -2.32 3.15 -7.77
CA GLY A 89 -2.83 4.39 -7.20
C GLY A 89 -4.34 4.63 -7.41
N ARG A 90 -4.92 5.51 -6.58
CA ARG A 90 -6.32 5.98 -6.65
C ARG A 90 -7.35 4.86 -6.73
N GLY A 91 -7.13 3.79 -5.97
CA GLY A 91 -8.04 2.66 -5.86
C GLY A 91 -7.90 1.64 -6.98
N ARG A 92 -6.94 1.79 -7.89
CA ARG A 92 -6.73 0.87 -9.01
C ARG A 92 -5.79 -0.25 -8.64
N PHE A 93 -6.26 -1.48 -8.81
CA PHE A 93 -5.45 -2.69 -8.70
C PHE A 93 -5.37 -3.39 -10.05
N VAL A 94 -4.16 -3.76 -10.46
CA VAL A 94 -3.89 -4.54 -11.67
C VAL A 94 -3.58 -5.97 -11.25
N MET A 95 -4.35 -6.94 -11.74
CA MET A 95 -4.17 -8.36 -11.42
C MET A 95 -3.26 -9.05 -12.44
N GLU A 96 -2.36 -9.92 -11.97
CA GLU A 96 -1.40 -10.64 -12.82
C GLU A 96 -2.10 -11.64 -13.77
N SER A 97 -3.12 -12.35 -13.29
CA SER A 97 -3.72 -13.48 -14.04
C SER A 97 -4.37 -13.09 -15.37
N ASP A 98 -5.00 -11.91 -15.41
CA ASP A 98 -5.87 -11.51 -16.54
C ASP A 98 -5.63 -10.06 -17.01
N SER A 99 -4.59 -9.38 -16.48
CA SER A 99 -4.41 -7.92 -16.65
C SER A 99 -5.68 -7.11 -16.32
N MET A 100 -6.54 -7.66 -15.47
CA MET A 100 -7.82 -7.07 -15.12
C MET A 100 -7.59 -5.86 -14.20
N LEU A 101 -8.18 -4.74 -14.57
CA LEU A 101 -8.23 -3.54 -13.74
C LEU A 101 -9.40 -3.63 -12.76
N CYS A 102 -9.11 -3.71 -11.47
CA CYS A 102 -10.09 -3.61 -10.40
C CYS A 102 -10.05 -2.21 -9.78
N ILE A 103 -11.19 -1.53 -9.74
CA ILE A 103 -11.34 -0.21 -9.11
C ILE A 103 -12.02 -0.38 -7.75
N ALA A 104 -11.43 0.22 -6.73
CA ALA A 104 -11.92 0.23 -5.36
C ALA A 104 -12.02 1.67 -4.82
N TRP A 105 -13.21 2.05 -4.37
CA TRP A 105 -13.42 3.29 -3.63
C TRP A 105 -13.29 3.10 -2.12
N HIS A 106 -13.49 1.88 -1.65
CA HIS A 106 -13.27 1.50 -0.25
C HIS A 106 -12.47 0.19 -0.18
N ILE A 107 -11.31 0.27 0.44
CA ILE A 107 -10.39 -0.84 0.62
C ILE A 107 -10.44 -1.30 2.07
N GLY A 108 -10.64 -2.60 2.29
CA GLY A 108 -10.48 -3.25 3.59
C GLY A 108 -9.11 -3.91 3.68
N LEU A 109 -8.38 -3.67 4.77
CA LEU A 109 -7.09 -4.30 5.05
C LEU A 109 -7.23 -5.14 6.32
N VAL A 110 -6.77 -6.38 6.29
CA VAL A 110 -6.70 -7.23 7.47
C VAL A 110 -5.28 -7.75 7.61
N ALA A 111 -4.65 -7.39 8.72
CA ALA A 111 -3.29 -7.79 9.06
C ALA A 111 -3.26 -8.48 10.43
N ALA A 112 -2.25 -9.32 10.64
CA ALA A 112 -1.90 -9.83 11.95
C ALA A 112 -0.38 -9.86 12.12
N GLY A 113 0.14 -9.38 13.25
CA GLY A 113 1.57 -9.36 13.54
C GLY A 113 2.41 -8.78 12.39
N THR A 114 3.38 -9.54 11.87
CA THR A 114 4.30 -9.11 10.79
C THR A 114 3.59 -8.78 9.48
N GLY A 115 2.37 -9.29 9.31
CA GLY A 115 1.51 -9.05 8.16
C GLY A 115 1.07 -7.60 7.97
N VAL A 116 1.34 -6.74 8.94
CA VAL A 116 1.16 -5.29 8.82
C VAL A 116 2.03 -4.69 7.71
N THR A 117 3.17 -5.31 7.38
CA THR A 117 4.18 -4.74 6.48
C THR A 117 3.66 -4.46 5.05
N PRO A 118 3.05 -5.43 4.33
CA PRO A 118 2.46 -5.16 3.02
C PRO A 118 1.31 -4.15 3.10
N MET A 119 0.53 -4.14 4.19
CA MET A 119 -0.55 -3.17 4.38
C MET A 119 0.00 -1.76 4.56
N LEU A 120 1.07 -1.60 5.35
CA LEU A 120 1.74 -0.32 5.57
C LEU A 120 2.39 0.22 4.30
N GLN A 121 2.94 -0.66 3.45
CA GLN A 121 3.42 -0.27 2.11
C GLN A 121 2.30 0.35 1.27
N LEU A 122 1.10 -0.24 1.30
CA LEU A 122 -0.06 0.32 0.60
C LEU A 122 -0.52 1.64 1.22
N LEU A 123 -0.63 1.73 2.55
CA LEU A 123 -1.03 2.96 3.24
C LEU A 123 -0.08 4.11 2.89
N ARG A 124 1.24 3.88 2.94
CA ARG A 124 2.26 4.88 2.56
C ARG A 124 2.04 5.39 1.15
N HIS A 125 1.79 4.50 0.20
CA HIS A 125 1.59 4.88 -1.19
C HIS A 125 0.24 5.60 -1.40
N MET A 126 -0.84 5.10 -0.78
CA MET A 126 -2.19 5.69 -0.87
C MET A 126 -2.23 7.10 -0.30
N PHE A 127 -1.64 7.29 0.87
CA PHE A 127 -1.70 8.57 1.59
C PHE A 127 -0.63 9.58 1.17
N ALA A 128 0.30 9.19 0.30
CA ALA A 128 1.17 10.13 -0.40
C ALA A 128 0.42 10.96 -1.46
N ASP A 129 -0.65 10.42 -2.07
CA ASP A 129 -1.51 11.18 -3.00
C ASP A 129 -2.63 11.91 -2.24
N VAL A 130 -2.41 13.19 -1.97
CA VAL A 130 -3.38 14.06 -1.27
C VAL A 130 -4.71 14.24 -2.01
N ASN A 131 -4.76 13.92 -3.31
CA ASN A 131 -5.98 14.02 -4.12
C ASN A 131 -6.75 12.69 -4.18
N ALA A 132 -6.24 11.63 -3.56
CA ALA A 132 -6.93 10.35 -3.53
C ALA A 132 -8.07 10.38 -2.49
N PHE A 133 -9.28 10.05 -2.94
CA PHE A 133 -10.47 9.94 -2.08
C PHE A 133 -10.77 8.51 -1.64
N THR A 134 -9.83 7.58 -1.87
CA THR A 134 -10.01 6.17 -1.53
C THR A 134 -10.13 6.01 -0.01
N ARG A 135 -11.24 5.42 0.44
CA ARG A 135 -11.46 5.08 1.85
C ARG A 135 -10.74 3.78 2.17
N VAL A 136 -10.17 3.69 3.35
CA VAL A 136 -9.43 2.54 3.85
C VAL A 136 -9.90 2.21 5.26
N SER A 137 -10.35 0.98 5.45
CA SER A 137 -10.63 0.41 6.78
C SER A 137 -9.58 -0.66 7.06
N MET A 138 -8.89 -0.58 8.19
CA MET A 138 -7.91 -1.57 8.58
C MET A 138 -8.30 -2.24 9.90
N VAL A 139 -8.23 -3.57 9.90
CA VAL A 139 -8.31 -4.41 11.10
C VAL A 139 -6.94 -5.04 11.33
N ASP A 140 -6.34 -4.70 12.46
CA ASP A 140 -5.00 -5.16 12.87
C ASP A 140 -5.13 -6.07 14.09
N VAL A 141 -4.77 -7.35 13.93
CA VAL A 141 -5.04 -8.38 14.94
C VAL A 141 -3.75 -8.79 15.64
N ASN A 142 -3.71 -8.62 16.95
CA ASN A 142 -2.54 -8.94 17.77
C ASN A 142 -2.94 -9.66 19.08
N HIS A 143 -1.96 -10.28 19.74
CA HIS A 143 -2.25 -10.96 20.99
C HIS A 143 -2.41 -9.95 22.14
N SER A 144 -1.47 -9.02 22.35
CA SER A 144 -1.63 -7.87 23.25
C SER A 144 -1.25 -6.54 22.59
N GLU A 145 -1.44 -5.42 23.29
CA GLU A 145 -1.12 -4.08 22.77
C GLU A 145 0.37 -3.93 22.46
N GLU A 146 1.23 -4.55 23.26
CA GLU A 146 2.69 -4.49 23.09
C GLU A 146 3.17 -5.23 21.84
N ASP A 147 2.35 -6.15 21.32
CA ASP A 147 2.65 -6.92 20.10
C ASP A 147 2.32 -6.14 18.82
N ILE A 148 1.68 -4.96 18.93
CA ILE A 148 1.31 -4.15 17.75
C ILE A 148 2.57 -3.58 17.10
N ILE A 149 2.90 -4.13 15.93
CA ILE A 149 4.03 -3.69 15.12
C ILE A 149 3.67 -2.36 14.42
N MET A 150 4.60 -1.41 14.43
CA MET A 150 4.42 -0.07 13.82
C MET A 150 3.22 0.74 14.38
N HIS A 151 2.82 0.48 15.62
CA HIS A 151 1.68 1.13 16.29
C HIS A 151 1.65 2.66 16.11
N LYS A 152 2.80 3.33 16.36
CA LYS A 152 2.90 4.79 16.22
C LYS A 152 2.66 5.28 14.79
N GLU A 153 3.13 4.56 13.79
CA GLU A 153 2.95 4.95 12.39
C GLU A 153 1.47 4.79 11.97
N LEU A 154 0.82 3.73 12.43
CA LEU A 154 -0.62 3.53 12.22
C LEU A 154 -1.45 4.62 12.91
N ASP A 155 -1.09 5.00 14.14
CA ASP A 155 -1.71 6.13 14.85
C ASP A 155 -1.55 7.44 14.08
N GLU A 156 -0.35 7.70 13.55
CA GLU A 156 -0.07 8.89 12.75
C GLU A 156 -0.99 8.93 11.52
N TYR A 157 -1.15 7.83 10.79
CA TYR A 157 -2.11 7.79 9.68
C TYR A 157 -3.55 8.02 10.15
N ALA A 158 -3.99 7.38 11.24
CA ALA A 158 -5.35 7.55 11.78
C ALA A 158 -5.62 8.98 12.27
N GLN A 159 -4.58 9.69 12.73
CA GLN A 159 -4.67 11.07 13.15
C GLN A 159 -4.74 12.06 11.98
N HIS A 160 -3.97 11.83 10.90
CA HIS A 160 -3.88 12.74 9.76
C HIS A 160 -4.95 12.47 8.70
N GLN A 161 -5.30 11.20 8.45
CA GLN A 161 -6.22 10.77 7.40
C GLN A 161 -7.64 10.54 7.92
N ARG A 162 -8.15 11.46 8.75
CA ARG A 162 -9.39 11.30 9.53
C ARG A 162 -10.64 10.97 8.70
N ARG A 163 -10.69 11.42 7.45
CA ARG A 163 -11.84 11.22 6.55
C ARG A 163 -11.78 9.90 5.79
N THR A 164 -10.57 9.40 5.54
CA THR A 164 -10.31 8.31 4.61
C THR A 164 -9.74 7.08 5.28
N PHE A 165 -9.29 7.15 6.54
CA PHE A 165 -8.72 6.01 7.26
C PHE A 165 -9.43 5.72 8.58
N ARG A 166 -9.86 4.46 8.76
CA ARG A 166 -10.38 3.91 10.03
C ARG A 166 -9.51 2.73 10.44
N LEU A 167 -9.08 2.71 11.70
CA LEU A 167 -8.21 1.68 12.26
C LEU A 167 -8.91 0.96 13.41
N CYS A 168 -8.80 -0.37 13.45
CA CYS A 168 -9.29 -1.18 14.55
C CYS A 168 -8.23 -2.20 14.96
N HIS A 169 -7.74 -2.10 16.19
CA HIS A 169 -6.86 -3.09 16.77
C HIS A 169 -7.69 -4.14 17.51
N VAL A 170 -7.59 -5.40 17.10
CA VAL A 170 -8.25 -6.52 17.77
C VAL A 170 -7.22 -7.24 18.63
N LEU A 171 -7.43 -7.25 19.94
CA LEU A 171 -6.51 -7.79 20.94
C LEU A 171 -7.12 -8.97 21.67
N THR A 172 -6.41 -10.10 21.69
CA THR A 172 -6.84 -11.28 22.47
C THR A 172 -6.72 -11.00 23.97
N LYS A 173 -5.67 -10.29 24.38
CA LYS A 173 -5.40 -9.87 25.76
C LYS A 173 -5.43 -8.34 25.85
N MET A 174 -6.49 -7.82 26.45
CA MET A 174 -6.61 -6.38 26.68
C MET A 174 -5.65 -5.91 27.78
N PRO A 175 -5.04 -4.72 27.62
CA PRO A 175 -4.22 -4.11 28.66
C PRO A 175 -5.10 -3.59 29.80
N GLN A 176 -4.55 -3.50 31.02
CA GLN A 176 -5.24 -2.84 32.14
C GLN A 176 -5.38 -1.32 31.91
N ARG A 177 -4.38 -0.74 31.24
CA ARG A 177 -4.35 0.66 30.84
C ARG A 177 -3.81 0.72 29.42
N SER A 178 -4.66 1.08 28.48
CA SER A 178 -4.27 1.21 27.08
C SER A 178 -3.62 2.57 26.80
N ARG A 179 -2.81 2.61 25.75
CA ARG A 179 -2.37 3.88 25.17
C ARG A 179 -3.58 4.68 24.63
N PRO A 180 -3.56 6.02 24.70
CA PRO A 180 -4.55 6.84 24.02
C PRO A 180 -4.49 6.63 22.51
N LEU A 181 -5.65 6.36 21.91
CA LEU A 181 -5.79 6.22 20.45
C LEU A 181 -6.32 7.51 19.81
N PRO A 182 -5.98 7.78 18.55
CA PRO A 182 -6.62 8.85 17.77
C PRO A 182 -8.11 8.58 17.56
N THR A 183 -8.88 9.62 17.24
CA THR A 183 -10.36 9.56 17.15
C THR A 183 -10.91 8.49 16.21
N HIS A 184 -10.17 8.12 15.16
CA HIS A 184 -10.59 7.12 14.17
C HIS A 184 -9.90 5.76 14.36
N ALA A 185 -9.32 5.52 15.54
CA ALA A 185 -8.77 4.24 15.96
C ALA A 185 -9.47 3.73 17.22
N GLN A 186 -9.60 2.41 17.34
CA GLN A 186 -10.17 1.78 18.53
C GLN A 186 -9.56 0.41 18.81
N TYR A 187 -9.64 -0.03 20.06
CA TYR A 187 -9.37 -1.41 20.47
C TYR A 187 -10.67 -2.21 20.54
N LEU A 188 -10.62 -3.48 20.14
CA LEU A 188 -11.63 -4.49 20.39
C LEU A 188 -11.00 -5.72 21.05
N ALA A 189 -11.71 -6.32 21.98
CA ALA A 189 -11.25 -7.51 22.70
C ALA A 189 -11.70 -8.79 21.99
N GLY A 190 -10.84 -9.81 22.02
CA GLY A 190 -11.16 -11.17 21.57
C GLY A 190 -10.51 -11.56 20.24
N PRO A 191 -10.92 -12.71 19.66
CA PRO A 191 -10.41 -13.15 18.36
C PRO A 191 -11.03 -12.35 17.22
N LEU A 192 -10.40 -12.37 16.04
CA LEU A 192 -11.01 -11.87 14.82
C LEU A 192 -12.26 -12.71 14.47
N THR A 193 -13.42 -12.07 14.40
CA THR A 193 -14.70 -12.72 14.07
C THR A 193 -15.32 -12.12 12.82
N LYS A 194 -16.26 -12.87 12.19
CA LYS A 194 -17.04 -12.39 11.04
C LYS A 194 -17.79 -11.09 11.37
N ALA A 195 -18.34 -10.98 12.58
CA ALA A 195 -19.06 -9.78 13.02
C ALA A 195 -18.15 -8.54 13.03
N ILE A 196 -16.93 -8.66 13.57
CA ILE A 196 -15.94 -7.56 13.53
C ILE A 196 -15.61 -7.20 12.09
N MET A 197 -15.42 -8.19 11.20
CA MET A 197 -15.15 -7.90 9.80
C MET A 197 -16.31 -7.15 9.14
N GLU A 198 -17.55 -7.60 9.33
CA GLU A 198 -18.75 -6.97 8.76
C GLU A 198 -18.98 -5.54 9.28
N GLU A 199 -18.61 -5.27 10.53
CA GLU A 199 -18.74 -3.95 11.14
C GLU A 199 -17.65 -2.96 10.67
N PHE A 200 -16.42 -3.43 10.47
CA PHE A 200 -15.26 -2.56 10.21
C PHE A 200 -14.87 -2.46 8.74
N LEU A 201 -14.97 -3.56 8.00
CA LEU A 201 -14.56 -3.64 6.60
C LEU A 201 -15.69 -3.14 5.67
N PRO A 202 -15.36 -2.74 4.42
CA PRO A 202 -16.39 -2.40 3.45
C PRO A 202 -17.36 -3.57 3.23
N GLN A 203 -18.64 -3.24 3.03
CA GLN A 203 -19.63 -4.23 2.60
C GLN A 203 -19.32 -4.74 1.18
N PRO A 204 -19.74 -5.97 0.85
CA PRO A 204 -19.57 -6.53 -0.49
C PRO A 204 -20.14 -5.62 -1.58
N SER A 205 -19.27 -5.17 -2.48
CA SER A 205 -19.65 -4.33 -3.62
C SER A 205 -18.64 -4.40 -4.76
N SER A 206 -19.08 -4.01 -5.95
CA SER A 206 -18.24 -3.87 -7.16
C SER A 206 -17.19 -2.76 -7.07
N TYR A 207 -17.13 -2.00 -5.98
CA TYR A 207 -16.12 -0.96 -5.75
C TYR A 207 -15.43 -1.14 -4.40
N SER A 208 -15.51 -2.33 -3.83
CA SER A 208 -14.78 -2.73 -2.62
C SER A 208 -13.72 -3.77 -2.96
N VAL A 209 -12.60 -3.71 -2.26
CA VAL A 209 -11.54 -4.72 -2.30
C VAL A 209 -11.11 -5.00 -0.87
N ILE A 210 -10.91 -6.26 -0.55
CA ILE A 210 -10.38 -6.72 0.74
C ILE A 210 -9.00 -7.30 0.49
N LEU A 211 -8.01 -6.85 1.26
CA LEU A 211 -6.66 -7.42 1.29
C LEU A 211 -6.45 -8.13 2.62
N LEU A 212 -6.07 -9.40 2.55
CA LEU A 212 -5.80 -10.25 3.70
C LEU A 212 -4.32 -10.67 3.67
N GLU A 213 -3.63 -10.57 4.80
CA GLU A 213 -2.29 -11.15 4.89
C GLU A 213 -2.30 -12.67 5.13
N VAL A 214 -3.32 -13.20 5.81
CA VAL A 214 -3.47 -14.65 5.99
C VAL A 214 -4.72 -15.16 5.30
N CYS A 215 -4.54 -16.18 4.46
CA CYS A 215 -5.60 -17.03 3.95
C CYS A 215 -6.22 -17.87 5.08
N GLN A 216 -6.86 -17.26 6.06
CA GLN A 216 -7.73 -18.02 6.94
C GLN A 216 -9.02 -18.36 6.16
N PRO A 217 -9.36 -19.66 5.97
CA PRO A 217 -10.56 -20.05 5.24
C PRO A 217 -11.84 -19.41 5.79
N ALA A 218 -11.87 -19.14 7.10
CA ALA A 218 -12.94 -18.42 7.78
C ALA A 218 -13.15 -16.98 7.26
N LEU A 219 -12.09 -16.30 6.84
CA LEU A 219 -12.13 -14.91 6.36
C LEU A 219 -12.57 -14.79 4.90
N ARG A 220 -12.64 -15.91 4.15
CA ARG A 220 -13.10 -15.92 2.76
C ARG A 220 -14.62 -15.84 2.60
N ASN A 221 -15.39 -16.09 3.68
CA ASN A 221 -16.85 -16.16 3.63
C ASN A 221 -17.55 -14.86 4.10
N ILE A 222 -16.96 -13.72 3.76
CA ILE A 222 -17.52 -12.38 4.05
C ILE A 222 -18.46 -11.86 2.95
N GLY A 223 -18.80 -12.70 1.96
CA GLY A 223 -19.74 -12.36 0.89
C GLY A 223 -19.17 -11.52 -0.26
N HIS A 224 -17.89 -11.14 -0.20
CA HIS A 224 -17.21 -10.49 -1.32
C HIS A 224 -16.94 -11.47 -2.46
N ASP A 225 -16.94 -10.96 -3.69
CA ASP A 225 -16.48 -11.70 -4.86
C ASP A 225 -15.03 -12.17 -4.63
N ARG A 226 -14.73 -13.42 -5.01
CA ARG A 226 -13.40 -14.02 -4.92
C ARG A 226 -12.33 -13.17 -5.63
N GLN A 227 -12.67 -12.50 -6.72
CA GLN A 227 -11.74 -11.63 -7.45
C GLN A 227 -11.42 -10.32 -6.72
N ARG A 228 -12.19 -9.99 -5.67
CA ARG A 228 -12.05 -8.76 -4.86
C ARG A 228 -11.48 -9.04 -3.48
N VAL A 229 -11.18 -10.30 -3.17
CA VAL A 229 -10.47 -10.71 -1.97
C VAL A 229 -9.05 -11.07 -2.38
N LEU A 230 -8.13 -10.14 -2.19
CA LEU A 230 -6.72 -10.31 -2.50
C LEU A 230 -6.01 -10.83 -1.27
N VAL A 231 -5.13 -11.81 -1.48
CA VAL A 231 -4.37 -12.43 -0.40
C VAL A 231 -2.89 -12.30 -0.72
N TYR A 232 -2.14 -11.76 0.24
CA TYR A 232 -0.67 -11.68 0.18
C TYR A 232 -0.02 -13.04 0.45
#